data_AF-A0A1I9G9V5-F1
#
_entry.id   AF-A0A1I9G9V5-F1
#
_cell.length_a   1.000
_cell.length_b   1.000
_cell.length_c   1.000
_cell.angle_alpha   90.00
_cell.angle_beta   90.00
_cell.angle_gamma   90.00
#
_symmetry.space_group_name_H-M   'P 1'
#
loop_
_entity.id
_entity.type
_entity.pdbx_description
1 polymer ?
#
loop_
_entity_poly.entity_id
_entity_poly.type
_entity_poly.pdbx_seq_one_letter_code
_entity_poly.pdbx_strand_id
1 'polypeptide(L)'
;MLIANVRSVRLVMNSVMITKSKMHHKCRNIEKPYLRSDVYRVKVPDDKVKWEVVWPEYAPKDFTSSGAIGKPWADSVNVESQKFKWNDVDGLIDRRSYMG
;
A
#
# COMPACT_ATOMS: atom_id res chain seq x y z
N MET A 1 53.35 21.75 -28.11
CA MET A 1 53.15 20.30 -27.92
C MET A 1 52.31 20.12 -26.66
N LEU A 2 51.10 19.58 -26.82
CA LEU A 2 50.04 19.42 -25.81
C LEU A 2 50.53 18.62 -24.59
N ILE A 3 50.11 19.00 -23.38
CA ILE A 3 49.80 18.03 -22.32
C ILE A 3 48.69 18.58 -21.42
N ALA A 4 47.71 17.72 -21.19
CA ALA A 4 46.33 18.03 -20.84
C ALA A 4 46.12 18.36 -19.36
N ASN A 5 45.23 19.32 -19.11
CA ASN A 5 44.73 19.69 -17.79
C ASN A 5 43.60 18.72 -17.41
N VAL A 6 43.93 17.67 -16.65
CA VAL A 6 42.92 16.71 -16.16
C VAL A 6 42.27 17.29 -14.91
N ARG A 7 41.20 18.07 -15.11
CA ARG A 7 40.30 18.45 -14.02
C ARG A 7 39.62 17.18 -13.51
N SER A 8 40.02 16.73 -12.33
CA SER A 8 39.34 15.67 -11.58
C SER A 8 37.90 16.13 -11.30
N VAL A 9 36.95 15.57 -12.03
CA VAL A 9 35.53 15.77 -11.78
C VAL A 9 35.20 15.00 -10.50
N ARG A 10 35.15 15.70 -9.38
CA ARG A 10 34.68 15.16 -8.11
C ARG A 10 33.18 14.86 -8.28
N LEU A 11 32.86 13.61 -8.58
CA LEU A 11 31.47 13.14 -8.64
C LEU A 11 30.91 13.24 -7.21
N VAL A 12 30.20 14.33 -6.93
CA VAL A 12 29.42 14.45 -5.71
C VAL A 12 28.23 13.52 -5.88
N MET A 13 28.38 12.27 -5.43
CA MET A 13 27.23 11.41 -5.15
C MET A 13 26.42 12.14 -4.07
N ASN A 14 25.38 12.85 -4.51
CA ASN A 14 24.28 13.23 -3.64
C ASN A 14 23.63 11.92 -3.19
N SER A 15 24.17 11.34 -2.12
CA SER A 15 23.45 10.32 -1.35
C SER A 15 22.29 11.05 -0.71
N VAL A 16 21.20 11.16 -1.46
CA VAL A 16 19.89 11.42 -0.89
C VAL A 16 19.73 10.31 0.12
N MET A 17 19.80 10.64 1.41
CA MET A 17 19.36 9.73 2.45
C MET A 17 17.92 9.42 2.13
N ILE A 18 17.69 8.28 1.46
CA ILE A 18 16.37 7.69 1.33
C ILE A 18 16.00 7.39 2.77
N THR A 19 15.25 8.31 3.38
CA THR A 19 14.54 8.03 4.62
C THR A 19 13.76 6.77 4.30
N LYS A 20 14.15 5.64 4.89
CA LYS A 20 13.46 4.38 4.75
C LYS A 20 12.11 4.58 5.43
N SER A 21 11.18 5.20 4.71
CA SER A 21 9.78 5.27 5.08
C SER A 21 9.41 3.86 5.53
N LYS A 22 8.80 3.72 6.70
CA LYS A 22 8.35 2.42 7.20
C LYS A 22 7.22 1.93 6.29
N MET A 23 7.58 1.40 5.13
CA MET A 23 6.64 0.86 4.17
C MET A 23 6.05 -0.41 4.75
N HIS A 24 4.77 -0.62 4.46
CA HIS A 24 3.96 -1.73 4.97
C HIS A 24 4.29 -3.05 4.24
N HIS A 25 5.54 -3.52 4.34
CA HIS A 25 6.04 -4.72 3.67
C HIS A 25 5.24 -5.98 4.03
N LYS A 26 4.87 -6.14 5.32
CA LYS A 26 4.05 -7.29 5.76
C LYS A 26 2.70 -7.37 5.01
N CYS A 27 2.09 -6.22 4.72
CA CYS A 27 0.80 -6.13 4.03
C CYS A 27 0.91 -6.37 2.51
N ARG A 28 2.14 -6.40 1.97
CA ARG A 28 2.44 -6.60 0.53
C ARG A 28 3.23 -7.89 0.26
N ASN A 29 3.34 -8.78 1.25
CA ASN A 29 4.08 -10.03 1.09
C ASN A 29 3.38 -10.92 0.04
N ILE A 30 4.14 -11.33 -0.98
CA ILE A 30 3.69 -12.22 -2.07
C ILE A 30 4.20 -13.66 -1.94
N GLU A 31 5.14 -13.91 -1.02
CA GLU A 31 5.75 -15.24 -0.81
C GLU A 31 4.77 -16.21 -0.14
N LYS A 32 3.71 -15.69 0.46
CA LYS A 32 2.69 -16.44 1.18
C LYS A 32 1.30 -15.93 0.79
N PRO A 33 0.27 -16.79 0.78
CA PRO A 33 -1.08 -16.34 0.52
C PRO A 33 -1.59 -15.46 1.66
N TYR A 34 -2.68 -14.75 1.41
CA TYR A 34 -3.45 -14.06 2.44
C TYR A 34 -3.84 -15.06 3.53
N LEU A 35 -3.76 -14.61 4.79
CA LEU A 35 -3.89 -15.49 5.95
C LEU A 35 -5.17 -16.33 5.90
N ARG A 36 -5.03 -17.66 6.05
CA ARG A 36 -6.14 -18.64 5.99
C ARG A 36 -6.87 -18.66 4.65
N SER A 37 -6.14 -18.52 3.55
CA SER A 37 -6.65 -18.65 2.18
C SER A 37 -5.55 -19.19 1.26
N ASP A 38 -5.93 -19.49 0.01
CA ASP A 38 -5.00 -19.79 -1.09
C ASP A 38 -4.85 -18.60 -2.06
N VAL A 39 -5.24 -17.40 -1.62
CA VAL A 39 -5.24 -16.19 -2.45
C VAL A 39 -3.94 -15.42 -2.27
N TYR A 40 -3.23 -15.17 -3.37
CA TYR A 40 -1.98 -14.40 -3.37
C TYR A 40 -2.23 -12.93 -3.71
N ARG A 41 -1.42 -12.05 -3.11
CA ARG A 41 -1.44 -10.61 -3.40
C ARG A 41 -0.72 -10.33 -4.71
N VAL A 42 -1.15 -9.28 -5.41
CA VAL A 42 -0.38 -8.74 -6.53
C VAL A 42 0.91 -8.11 -6.00
N LYS A 43 2.02 -8.29 -6.72
CA LYS A 43 3.29 -7.63 -6.40
C LYS A 43 3.12 -6.13 -6.62
N VAL A 44 3.27 -5.34 -5.56
CA VAL A 44 3.25 -3.87 -5.61
C VAL A 44 4.68 -3.36 -5.43
N PRO A 45 5.34 -2.84 -6.49
CA PRO A 45 6.65 -2.20 -6.40
C PRO A 45 6.67 -1.05 -5.39
N ASP A 46 7.81 -0.79 -4.77
CA ASP A 46 7.93 0.21 -3.69
C ASP A 46 7.63 1.66 -4.17
N ASP A 47 7.95 1.98 -5.42
CA ASP A 47 7.65 3.25 -6.08
C ASP A 47 6.16 3.39 -6.49
N LYS A 48 5.39 2.30 -6.45
CA LYS A 48 3.96 2.25 -6.78
C LYS A 48 3.06 2.08 -5.54
N VAL A 49 3.62 2.21 -4.33
CA VAL A 49 2.88 2.05 -3.07
C VAL A 49 1.92 3.21 -2.80
N LYS A 50 2.34 4.44 -3.15
CA LYS A 50 1.56 5.66 -2.92
C LYS A 50 0.35 5.70 -3.85
N TRP A 51 -0.83 5.99 -3.31
CA TRP A 51 -2.07 6.05 -4.08
C TRP A 51 -2.09 7.14 -5.16
N GLU A 52 -1.32 8.22 -4.96
CA GLU A 52 -1.19 9.31 -5.93
C GLU A 52 -0.39 8.90 -7.17
N VAL A 53 0.32 7.77 -7.12
CA VAL A 53 1.09 7.28 -8.25
C VAL A 53 0.15 6.56 -9.21
N VAL A 54 0.01 7.11 -10.41
CA VAL A 54 -0.77 6.49 -11.48
C VAL A 54 -0.16 5.13 -11.86
N TRP A 55 -1.00 4.10 -11.78
CA TRP A 55 -0.63 2.74 -12.12
C TRP A 55 -1.82 1.99 -12.74
N PRO A 56 -2.08 2.18 -14.05
CA PRO A 56 -3.25 1.61 -14.73
C PRO A 56 -3.25 0.08 -14.76
N GLU A 57 -2.08 -0.55 -14.70
CA GLU A 57 -1.93 -2.00 -14.69
C GLU A 57 -2.20 -2.62 -13.30
N TYR A 58 -2.52 -1.82 -12.28
CA TYR A 58 -2.86 -2.32 -10.96
C TYR A 58 -4.19 -3.10 -10.99
N ALA A 59 -4.06 -4.43 -11.01
CA ALA A 59 -5.20 -5.35 -11.04
C ALA A 59 -5.11 -6.37 -9.87
N PRO A 60 -5.39 -5.95 -8.62
CA PRO A 60 -5.44 -6.87 -7.50
C PRO A 60 -6.60 -7.86 -7.65
N LYS A 61 -6.42 -9.10 -7.19
CA LYS A 61 -7.51 -10.06 -7.06
C LYS A 61 -8.44 -9.63 -5.93
N ASP A 62 -9.72 -9.45 -6.23
CA ASP A 62 -10.73 -9.20 -5.21
C ASP A 62 -10.94 -10.45 -4.34
N PHE A 63 -11.00 -10.25 -3.02
CA PHE A 63 -11.11 -11.33 -2.06
C PHE A 63 -11.64 -10.84 -0.71
N THR A 64 -12.73 -11.47 -0.25
CA THR A 64 -13.22 -11.40 1.13
C THR A 64 -13.38 -12.82 1.68
N SER A 65 -12.93 -13.08 2.91
CA SER A 65 -13.06 -14.39 3.53
C SER A 65 -14.53 -14.74 3.80
N SER A 66 -14.95 -15.97 3.47
CA SER A 66 -16.28 -16.50 3.83
C SER A 66 -16.56 -16.46 5.34
N GLY A 67 -15.51 -16.49 6.17
CA GLY A 67 -15.62 -16.34 7.62
C GLY A 67 -16.10 -14.95 8.07
N ALA A 68 -16.00 -13.92 7.21
CA ALA A 68 -16.48 -12.56 7.49
C ALA A 68 -17.85 -12.27 6.88
N ILE A 69 -18.22 -12.95 5.78
CA ILE A 69 -19.48 -12.70 5.07
C ILE A 69 -20.69 -12.99 5.97
N GLY A 70 -21.55 -11.98 6.13
CA GLY A 70 -22.80 -12.08 6.89
C GLY A 70 -22.61 -12.20 8.41
N LYS A 71 -21.42 -11.93 8.94
CA LYS A 71 -21.18 -11.97 10.38
C LYS A 71 -21.64 -10.68 11.05
N PRO A 72 -22.16 -10.74 12.29
CA PRO A 72 -22.69 -9.57 13.00
C PRO A 72 -21.63 -8.52 13.36
N TRP A 73 -20.35 -8.92 13.36
CA TRP A 73 -19.21 -8.03 13.62
C TRP A 73 -18.57 -7.47 12.34
N ALA A 74 -19.06 -7.89 11.16
CA ALA A 74 -18.53 -7.47 9.87
C ALA A 74 -19.50 -6.52 9.17
N ASP A 75 -18.95 -5.64 8.33
CA ASP A 75 -19.75 -4.80 7.45
C ASP A 75 -20.43 -5.64 6.36
N SER A 76 -21.53 -5.11 5.80
CA SER A 76 -22.22 -5.74 4.68
C SER A 76 -21.32 -5.85 3.46
N VAL A 77 -21.46 -6.95 2.71
CA VAL A 77 -20.81 -7.11 1.40
C VAL A 77 -21.37 -6.09 0.38
N ASN A 78 -22.63 -5.69 0.54
CA ASN A 78 -23.22 -4.64 -0.28
C ASN A 78 -22.91 -3.27 0.38
N VAL A 79 -21.73 -2.75 0.09
CA VAL A 79 -21.24 -1.48 0.64
C VAL A 79 -22.08 -0.31 0.12
N GLU A 80 -22.59 -0.38 -1.12
CA GLU A 80 -23.34 0.70 -1.76
C GLU A 80 -24.73 0.91 -1.16
N SER A 81 -25.35 -0.15 -0.64
CA SER A 81 -26.66 -0.04 0.02
C SER A 81 -26.58 0.56 1.43
N GLN A 82 -25.38 0.69 1.99
CA GLN A 82 -25.16 1.24 3.32
C GLN A 82 -24.57 2.65 3.26
N LYS A 83 -25.09 3.55 4.09
CA LYS A 83 -24.56 4.89 4.27
C LYS A 83 -23.57 4.90 5.43
N PHE A 84 -22.33 4.53 5.16
CA PHE A 84 -21.26 4.57 6.16
C PHE A 84 -20.87 6.01 6.49
N LYS A 85 -20.63 6.27 7.79
CA LYS A 85 -19.97 7.50 8.24
C LYS A 85 -18.46 7.25 8.31
N TRP A 86 -17.77 7.51 7.21
CA TRP A 86 -16.32 7.35 7.16
C TRP A 86 -15.63 8.37 8.06
N ASN A 87 -14.60 7.91 8.76
CA ASN A 87 -13.78 8.73 9.64
C ASN A 87 -14.56 9.44 10.78
N ASP A 88 -15.63 8.79 11.25
CA ASP A 88 -16.50 9.25 12.32
C ASP A 88 -17.00 8.07 13.18
N VAL A 89 -17.71 8.36 14.26
CA VAL A 89 -18.45 7.37 15.03
C VAL A 89 -19.76 7.05 14.32
N ASP A 90 -19.87 5.81 13.83
CA ASP A 90 -20.98 5.29 13.04
C ASP A 90 -21.87 4.37 13.89
N GLY A 91 -22.71 4.99 14.73
CA GLY A 91 -23.57 4.28 15.66
C GLY A 91 -22.76 3.56 16.74
N LEU A 92 -22.69 2.24 16.68
CA LEU A 92 -21.92 1.40 17.62
C LEU A 92 -20.49 1.12 17.13
N ILE A 93 -20.12 1.59 15.94
CA ILE A 93 -18.84 1.30 15.30
C ILE A 93 -18.00 2.59 15.26
N ASP A 94 -16.81 2.57 15.83
CA ASP A 94 -15.84 3.67 15.68
C ASP A 94 -15.04 3.47 14.39
N ARG A 95 -15.28 4.32 13.38
CA ARG A 95 -14.60 4.25 12.07
C ARG A 95 -13.51 5.32 11.92
N ARG A 96 -13.14 6.02 13.00
CA ARG A 96 -12.14 7.09 12.96
C ARG A 96 -10.73 6.51 12.80
N SER A 97 -9.97 7.11 11.89
CA SER A 97 -8.53 6.87 11.73
C SER A 97 -7.75 7.76 12.68
N TYR A 98 -6.72 7.22 13.35
CA TYR A 98 -5.78 8.02 14.13
C TYR A 98 -4.81 8.84 13.26
N MET A 99 -4.82 8.62 11.95
CA MET A 99 -3.95 9.30 10.98
C MET A 99 -4.71 10.34 10.14
N GLY A 100 -5.98 10.61 10.48
CA GLY A 100 -6.90 11.40 9.67
C GLY A 100 -7.53 10.59 8.55
#